data_AF-A0A194RC17-F1
#
_entry.id   AF-A0A194RC17-F1
#
_cell.length_a   1.000
_cell.length_b   1.000
_cell.length_c   1.000
_cell.angle_alpha   90.00
_cell.angle_beta   90.00
_cell.angle_gamma   90.00
#
_symmetry.space_group_name_H-M   'P 1'
#
loop_
_entity.id
_entity.type
_entity.pdbx_description
1 polymer ?
#
loop_
_entity_poly.entity_id
_entity_poly.type
_entity_poly.pdbx_seq_one_letter_code
_entity_poly.pdbx_strand_id
1 'polypeptide(L)'
;MSVDSDEKVELENVKEIIDRLTDELRELYDFRNLFFENHPLELATEKNRLVEEKKKILLEKFEAIDVDTQIPFSMRAQFLYLKGRCYNISIAYDAKASQCLSKSVKLNPSLGAAWNELGECYWKNMNVKDAKASFEGALKHERNRLSLRCLSIILRQESGNRKRNEATALLLNSVEMAKEAVALDIKDGTSWMVLGNAYLCQFFTVSQDPATLKLCMSAYKQAWLDPVARGQPDLYYNKGIVLKYEEIYDEALQNFDHACRLDPRWEPPQSERTKLANYLKDTNEMVRTRGKLKTKRLTQLVQGMDKKMLGAYSPDTFHTFGSRRDVTLEQCRLDNLVEGVNEGKVVLGRVVGSIHNENAVPFTFAIVDESLTCVCVTVYNWADGRGAIIGDCVTIPEPKMITHKHESDLATYDFKSIRLNNPMLLLVNGKRVGRNQFACTRVTSTYELH
;
A
#
# COMPACT_ATOMS: atom_id res chain seq x y z
N MET A 1 29.06 10.75 -63.00
CA MET A 1 29.06 9.34 -62.59
C MET A 1 30.16 9.14 -61.56
N SER A 2 29.80 9.03 -60.29
CA SER A 2 30.51 8.23 -59.30
C SER A 2 29.52 8.01 -58.16
N VAL A 3 28.70 6.99 -58.34
CA VAL A 3 27.94 6.39 -57.23
C VAL A 3 29.01 5.63 -56.46
N ASP A 4 29.55 6.24 -55.41
CA ASP A 4 30.22 5.46 -54.36
C ASP A 4 29.12 4.67 -53.67
N SER A 5 29.01 3.41 -54.08
CA SER A 5 28.27 2.40 -53.37
C SER A 5 28.97 2.15 -52.04
N ASP A 6 28.53 2.83 -50.98
CA ASP A 6 28.69 2.33 -49.63
C ASP A 6 28.03 0.94 -49.60
N GLU A 7 28.84 -0.10 -49.80
CA GLU A 7 28.42 -1.49 -49.57
C GLU A 7 27.98 -1.57 -48.10
N LYS A 8 26.66 -1.58 -47.90
CA LYS A 8 26.04 -1.92 -46.62
C LYS A 8 26.40 -3.37 -46.35
N VAL A 9 27.47 -3.59 -45.61
CA VAL A 9 27.87 -4.93 -45.15
C VAL A 9 26.86 -5.34 -44.07
N GLU A 10 25.81 -6.02 -44.49
CA GLU A 10 24.88 -6.69 -43.57
C GLU A 10 25.65 -7.77 -42.80
N LEU A 11 25.44 -7.86 -41.49
CA LEU A 11 26.06 -8.90 -40.67
C LEU A 11 25.57 -10.28 -41.14
N GLU A 12 26.48 -11.24 -41.30
CA GLU A 12 26.08 -12.64 -41.48
C GLU A 12 25.40 -13.16 -40.19
N ASN A 13 24.37 -13.99 -40.33
CA ASN A 13 23.64 -14.60 -39.21
C ASN A 13 22.97 -13.60 -38.22
N VAL A 14 22.47 -12.45 -38.70
CA VAL A 14 21.78 -11.44 -37.86
C VAL A 14 20.71 -12.03 -36.94
N LYS A 15 19.94 -13.00 -37.43
CA LYS A 15 18.92 -13.67 -36.62
C LYS A 15 19.50 -14.33 -35.38
N GLU A 16 20.58 -15.10 -35.54
CA GLU A 16 21.25 -15.77 -34.41
C GLU A 16 21.85 -14.77 -33.42
N ILE A 17 22.35 -13.64 -33.93
CA ILE A 17 22.86 -12.54 -33.07
C ILE A 17 21.72 -11.95 -32.25
N ILE A 18 20.57 -11.66 -32.87
CA ILE A 18 19.39 -11.11 -32.18
C ILE A 18 18.83 -12.11 -31.16
N ASP A 19 18.78 -13.41 -31.50
CA ASP A 19 18.32 -14.45 -30.60
C ASP A 19 19.25 -14.54 -29.37
N ARG A 20 20.58 -14.51 -29.58
CA ARG A 20 21.57 -14.49 -28.50
C ARG A 20 21.42 -13.24 -27.60
N LEU A 21 21.29 -12.06 -28.20
CA LEU A 21 21.08 -10.81 -27.45
C LEU A 21 19.76 -10.84 -26.67
N THR A 22 18.73 -11.51 -27.21
CA THR A 22 17.44 -11.70 -26.52
C THR A 22 17.60 -12.58 -25.28
N ASP A 23 18.33 -13.69 -25.40
CA ASP A 23 18.60 -14.60 -24.27
C ASP A 23 19.46 -13.92 -23.19
N GLU A 24 20.53 -13.22 -23.57
CA GLU A 24 21.37 -12.48 -22.63
C GLU A 24 20.59 -11.35 -21.92
N LEU A 25 19.69 -10.66 -22.64
CA LEU A 25 18.82 -9.65 -22.04
C LEU A 25 17.81 -10.29 -21.08
N ARG A 26 17.25 -11.47 -21.41
CA ARG A 26 16.38 -12.21 -20.49
C ARG A 26 17.13 -12.56 -19.21
N GLU A 27 18.34 -13.10 -19.31
CA GLU A 27 19.19 -13.42 -18.15
C GLU A 27 19.49 -12.19 -17.29
N LEU A 28 19.72 -11.03 -17.91
CA LEU A 28 19.93 -9.78 -17.20
C LEU A 28 18.67 -9.35 -16.41
N TYR A 29 17.48 -9.48 -16.99
CA TYR A 29 16.21 -9.18 -16.30
C TYR A 29 15.90 -10.21 -15.21
N ASP A 30 16.17 -11.49 -15.45
CA ASP A 30 16.01 -12.55 -14.44
C ASP A 30 16.95 -12.30 -13.25
N PHE A 31 18.20 -11.92 -13.51
CA PHE A 31 19.14 -11.52 -12.46
C PHE A 31 18.61 -10.35 -11.61
N ARG A 32 18.01 -9.33 -12.24
CA ARG A 32 17.41 -8.18 -11.53
C ARG A 32 16.17 -8.58 -10.72
N ASN A 33 15.26 -9.32 -11.35
CA ASN A 33 13.93 -9.63 -10.81
C ASN A 33 13.99 -10.70 -9.71
N LEU A 34 14.87 -11.69 -9.87
CA LEU A 34 15.10 -12.78 -8.92
C LEU A 34 16.34 -12.53 -8.05
N PHE A 35 16.77 -11.27 -7.92
CA PHE A 35 17.99 -10.93 -7.19
C PHE A 35 17.98 -11.48 -5.77
N PHE A 36 16.89 -11.25 -5.02
CA PHE A 36 16.75 -11.69 -3.62
C PHE A 36 16.34 -13.15 -3.46
N GLU A 37 16.03 -13.86 -4.55
CA GLU A 37 15.92 -15.32 -4.53
C GLU A 37 17.32 -15.96 -4.53
N ASN A 38 18.25 -15.35 -5.25
CA ASN A 38 19.58 -15.90 -5.51
C ASN A 38 20.70 -15.24 -4.70
N HIS A 39 20.40 -14.17 -3.96
CA HIS A 39 21.37 -13.40 -3.18
C HIS A 39 20.78 -13.03 -1.81
N PRO A 40 21.61 -12.96 -0.77
CA PRO A 40 21.17 -12.59 0.57
C PRO A 40 20.76 -11.10 0.66
N LEU A 41 19.89 -10.77 1.62
CA LEU A 41 19.33 -9.41 1.79
C LEU A 41 20.42 -8.36 2.11
N GLU A 42 21.55 -8.78 2.69
CA GLU A 42 22.69 -7.93 2.99
C GLU A 42 23.30 -7.29 1.72
N LEU A 43 23.04 -7.84 0.54
CA LEU A 43 23.45 -7.27 -0.76
C LEU A 43 22.42 -6.30 -1.36
N ALA A 44 21.36 -5.92 -0.64
CA ALA A 44 20.33 -5.02 -1.16
C ALA A 44 20.89 -3.67 -1.65
N THR A 45 21.87 -3.08 -0.95
CA THR A 45 22.50 -1.82 -1.37
C THR A 45 23.35 -1.96 -2.62
N GLU A 46 23.83 -3.17 -2.92
CA GLU A 46 24.69 -3.49 -4.06
C GLU A 46 23.90 -3.92 -5.30
N LYS A 47 22.64 -4.34 -5.14
CA LYS A 47 21.77 -4.84 -6.23
C LYS A 47 21.84 -3.95 -7.47
N ASN A 48 21.60 -2.65 -7.31
CA ASN A 48 21.57 -1.71 -8.44
C ASN A 48 22.94 -1.60 -9.12
N ARG A 49 24.04 -1.58 -8.36
CA ARG A 49 25.40 -1.54 -8.93
C ARG A 49 25.69 -2.81 -9.75
N LEU A 50 25.36 -3.98 -9.22
CA LEU A 50 25.59 -5.26 -9.90
C LEU A 50 24.75 -5.40 -11.18
N VAL A 51 23.51 -4.90 -11.17
CA VAL A 51 22.67 -4.83 -12.38
C VAL A 51 23.28 -3.89 -13.42
N GLU A 52 23.77 -2.71 -13.01
CA GLU A 52 24.46 -1.78 -13.94
C GLU A 52 25.74 -2.36 -14.55
N GLU A 53 26.52 -3.13 -13.78
CA GLU A 53 27.73 -3.79 -14.29
C GLU A 53 27.41 -4.81 -15.38
N LYS A 54 26.39 -5.65 -15.17
CA LYS A 54 25.93 -6.60 -16.19
C LYS A 54 25.29 -5.88 -17.38
N LYS A 55 24.51 -4.81 -17.14
CA LYS A 55 23.94 -3.96 -18.19
C LYS A 55 25.04 -3.41 -19.09
N LYS A 56 26.13 -2.88 -18.53
CA LYS A 56 27.23 -2.29 -19.30
C LYS A 56 27.84 -3.28 -20.30
N ILE A 57 28.10 -4.51 -19.86
CA ILE A 57 28.68 -5.57 -20.72
C ILE A 57 27.75 -5.90 -21.89
N LEU A 58 26.46 -6.06 -21.63
CA LEU A 58 25.49 -6.35 -22.69
C LEU A 58 25.33 -5.14 -23.62
N LEU A 59 25.39 -3.92 -23.09
CA LEU A 59 25.24 -2.71 -23.85
C LEU A 59 26.40 -2.49 -24.83
N GLU A 60 27.64 -2.83 -24.45
CA GLU A 60 28.80 -2.79 -25.35
C GLU A 60 28.56 -3.66 -26.61
N LYS A 61 27.89 -4.82 -26.47
CA LYS A 61 27.49 -5.67 -27.61
C LYS A 61 26.43 -5.00 -28.49
N PHE A 62 25.43 -4.34 -27.90
CA PHE A 62 24.43 -3.59 -28.65
C PHE A 62 24.98 -2.33 -29.33
N GLU A 63 26.00 -1.71 -28.77
CA GLU A 63 26.64 -0.50 -29.31
C GLU A 63 27.67 -0.81 -30.40
N ALA A 64 28.25 -2.02 -30.42
CA ALA A 64 29.13 -2.49 -31.48
C ALA A 64 28.42 -2.73 -32.83
N ILE A 65 27.09 -2.84 -32.82
CA ILE A 65 26.27 -3.11 -34.01
C ILE A 65 25.60 -1.83 -34.49
N ASP A 66 25.88 -1.46 -35.73
CA ASP A 66 25.18 -0.35 -36.41
C ASP A 66 23.86 -0.85 -37.00
N VAL A 67 22.76 -0.39 -36.43
CA VAL A 67 21.40 -0.79 -36.82
C VAL A 67 21.03 -0.38 -38.26
N ASP A 68 21.59 0.72 -38.77
CA ASP A 68 21.18 1.27 -40.07
C ASP A 68 21.93 0.65 -41.25
N THR A 69 23.09 0.04 -40.98
CA THR A 69 23.94 -0.59 -42.00
C THR A 69 24.00 -2.11 -41.85
N GLN A 70 24.05 -2.64 -40.63
CA GLN A 70 24.31 -4.07 -40.38
C GLN A 70 23.06 -4.91 -40.09
N ILE A 71 21.93 -4.28 -39.74
CA ILE A 71 20.67 -4.98 -39.44
C ILE A 71 19.67 -4.83 -40.60
N PRO A 72 19.13 -5.95 -41.16
CA PRO A 72 18.10 -5.91 -42.18
C PRO A 72 16.85 -5.16 -41.70
N PHE A 73 16.23 -4.40 -42.60
CA PHE A 73 15.11 -3.51 -42.28
C PHE A 73 13.98 -4.21 -41.50
N SER A 74 13.65 -5.45 -41.87
CA SER A 74 12.60 -6.27 -41.22
C SER A 74 12.87 -6.59 -39.75
N MET A 75 14.14 -6.56 -39.31
CA MET A 75 14.57 -6.91 -37.95
C MET A 75 14.96 -5.69 -37.11
N ARG A 76 15.05 -4.49 -37.71
CA ARG A 76 15.46 -3.26 -37.02
C ARG A 76 14.55 -2.91 -35.85
N ALA A 77 13.23 -3.09 -36.01
CA ALA A 77 12.28 -2.82 -34.93
C ALA A 77 12.59 -3.69 -33.70
N GLN A 78 12.76 -5.01 -33.90
CA GLN A 78 13.09 -5.94 -32.82
C GLN A 78 14.44 -5.60 -32.17
N PHE A 79 15.47 -5.31 -32.97
CA PHE A 79 16.78 -4.95 -32.45
C PHE A 79 16.73 -3.66 -31.60
N LEU A 80 16.05 -2.62 -32.09
CA LEU A 80 15.87 -1.35 -31.37
C LEU A 80 15.04 -1.51 -30.10
N TYR A 81 14.03 -2.38 -30.11
CA TYR A 81 13.29 -2.77 -28.92
C TYR A 81 14.22 -3.37 -27.86
N LEU A 82 15.01 -4.38 -28.22
CA LEU A 82 15.93 -5.05 -27.29
C LEU A 82 16.99 -4.09 -26.75
N LYS A 83 17.59 -3.26 -27.61
CA LYS A 83 18.57 -2.24 -27.22
C LYS A 83 17.95 -1.21 -26.27
N GLY A 84 16.75 -0.72 -26.61
CA GLY A 84 16.01 0.22 -25.78
C GLY A 84 15.65 -0.34 -24.42
N ARG A 85 15.20 -1.60 -24.38
CA ARG A 85 14.93 -2.35 -23.16
C ARG A 85 16.18 -2.56 -22.30
N CYS A 86 17.33 -2.85 -22.91
CA CYS A 86 18.62 -2.92 -22.20
C CYS A 86 18.98 -1.58 -21.54
N TYR A 87 18.79 -0.44 -22.22
CA TYR A 87 18.96 0.87 -21.58
C TYR A 87 17.96 1.09 -20.43
N ASN A 88 16.71 0.63 -20.60
CA ASN A 88 15.61 0.83 -19.68
C ASN A 88 15.65 -0.08 -18.43
N ILE A 89 16.62 -0.98 -18.26
CA ILE A 89 16.62 -1.87 -17.08
C ILE A 89 16.83 -1.12 -15.76
N SER A 90 17.57 -0.01 -15.80
CA SER A 90 17.90 0.85 -14.67
C SER A 90 16.66 1.54 -14.10
N ILE A 91 16.68 1.88 -12.82
CA ILE A 91 15.62 2.66 -12.18
C ILE A 91 15.59 4.09 -12.75
N ALA A 92 16.77 4.68 -12.98
CA ALA A 92 16.90 6.01 -13.53
C ALA A 92 16.50 6.06 -15.02
N TYR A 93 15.87 7.17 -15.43
CA TYR A 93 15.55 7.44 -16.82
C TYR A 93 16.80 7.56 -17.69
N ASP A 94 16.77 6.90 -18.86
CA ASP A 94 17.78 7.03 -19.91
C ASP A 94 17.12 7.47 -21.22
N ALA A 95 17.51 8.65 -21.73
CA ALA A 95 16.97 9.18 -22.98
C ALA A 95 17.28 8.28 -24.19
N LYS A 96 18.36 7.49 -24.16
CA LYS A 96 18.69 6.55 -25.23
C LYS A 96 17.68 5.42 -25.32
N ALA A 97 17.10 4.99 -24.19
CA ALA A 97 16.01 4.01 -24.18
C ALA A 97 14.80 4.54 -24.95
N SER A 98 14.33 5.75 -24.60
CA SER A 98 13.21 6.40 -25.27
C SER A 98 13.43 6.57 -26.78
N GLN A 99 14.64 6.96 -27.20
CA GLN A 99 14.99 7.11 -28.61
C GLN A 99 14.90 5.78 -29.37
N CYS A 100 15.48 4.70 -28.82
CA CYS A 100 15.43 3.37 -29.45
C CYS A 100 14.00 2.84 -29.51
N LEU A 101 13.26 2.92 -28.40
CA LEU A 101 11.89 2.42 -28.28
C LEU A 101 10.91 3.18 -29.17
N SER A 102 11.04 4.51 -29.25
CA SER A 102 10.24 5.35 -30.14
C SER A 102 10.47 5.01 -31.62
N LYS A 103 11.71 4.71 -32.01
CA LYS A 103 12.00 4.23 -33.38
C LYS A 103 11.44 2.83 -33.61
N SER A 104 11.55 1.93 -32.63
CA SER A 104 11.00 0.58 -32.70
C SER A 104 9.50 0.57 -32.99
N VAL A 105 8.70 1.31 -32.20
CA VAL A 105 7.23 1.37 -32.40
C VAL A 105 6.82 2.04 -33.70
N LYS A 106 7.64 2.95 -34.25
CA LYS A 106 7.41 3.55 -35.57
C LYS A 106 7.65 2.56 -36.71
N LEU A 107 8.69 1.73 -36.59
CA LEU A 107 9.02 0.71 -37.59
C LEU A 107 8.05 -0.48 -37.53
N ASN A 108 7.60 -0.86 -36.34
CA ASN A 108 6.61 -1.91 -36.14
C ASN A 108 5.58 -1.49 -35.07
N PRO A 109 4.48 -0.83 -35.46
CA PRO A 109 3.43 -0.41 -34.53
C PRO A 109 2.74 -1.57 -33.80
N SER A 110 2.71 -2.77 -34.38
CA SER A 110 2.10 -3.96 -33.76
C SER A 110 2.95 -4.62 -32.67
N LEU A 111 4.19 -4.17 -32.46
CA LEU A 111 5.08 -4.73 -31.43
C LEU A 111 4.68 -4.24 -30.02
N GLY A 112 3.69 -4.91 -29.41
CA GLY A 112 3.15 -4.53 -28.09
C GLY A 112 4.20 -4.44 -26.97
N ALA A 113 5.21 -5.32 -27.00
CA ALA A 113 6.31 -5.28 -26.04
C ALA A 113 7.13 -3.99 -26.12
N ALA A 114 7.30 -3.40 -27.30
CA ALA A 114 8.01 -2.13 -27.46
C ALA A 114 7.20 -0.94 -26.94
N TRP A 115 5.88 -0.96 -27.12
CA TRP A 115 4.98 0.03 -26.50
C TRP A 115 5.01 -0.03 -24.98
N ASN A 116 5.05 -1.24 -24.41
CA ASN A 116 5.16 -1.43 -22.97
C ASN A 116 6.45 -0.85 -22.39
N GLU A 117 7.59 -1.21 -22.96
CA GLU A 117 8.89 -0.66 -22.53
C GLU A 117 8.96 0.86 -22.74
N LEU A 118 8.38 1.38 -23.83
CA LEU A 118 8.29 2.82 -24.06
C LEU A 118 7.45 3.50 -22.97
N GLY A 119 6.34 2.88 -22.56
CA GLY A 119 5.48 3.35 -21.48
C GLY A 119 6.22 3.42 -20.14
N GLU A 120 6.96 2.38 -19.77
CA GLU A 120 7.80 2.38 -18.58
C GLU A 120 8.91 3.44 -18.64
N CYS A 121 9.50 3.64 -19.81
CA CYS A 121 10.51 4.67 -20.01
C CYS A 121 9.94 6.08 -19.80
N TYR A 122 8.75 6.36 -20.33
CA TYR A 122 8.05 7.63 -20.08
C TYR A 122 7.65 7.80 -18.61
N TRP A 123 7.26 6.71 -17.94
CA TRP A 123 6.96 6.73 -16.51
C TRP A 123 8.18 7.18 -15.69
N LYS A 124 9.36 6.62 -15.97
CA LYS A 124 10.63 7.03 -15.32
C LYS A 124 11.00 8.49 -15.61
N ASN A 125 10.58 9.02 -16.75
CA ASN A 125 10.71 10.43 -17.10
C ASN A 125 9.59 11.32 -16.51
N MET A 126 8.79 10.80 -15.57
CA MET A 126 7.63 11.48 -14.97
C MET A 126 6.56 11.94 -15.99
N ASN A 127 6.61 11.42 -17.21
CA ASN A 127 5.67 11.75 -18.28
C ASN A 127 4.51 10.73 -18.30
N VAL A 128 3.65 10.84 -17.28
CA VAL A 128 2.52 9.92 -17.05
C VAL A 128 1.55 9.89 -18.23
N LYS A 129 1.38 11.01 -18.95
CA LYS A 129 0.48 11.09 -20.11
C LYS A 129 0.96 10.21 -21.26
N ASP A 130 2.23 10.34 -21.64
CA ASP A 130 2.79 9.54 -22.74
C ASP A 130 2.99 8.07 -22.32
N ALA A 131 3.26 7.82 -21.04
CA ALA A 131 3.26 6.47 -20.48
C ALA A 131 1.90 5.79 -20.68
N LYS A 132 0.82 6.46 -20.25
CA LYS A 132 -0.57 5.98 -20.42
C LYS A 132 -0.90 5.73 -21.89
N ALA A 133 -0.59 6.68 -22.77
CA ALA A 133 -0.84 6.54 -24.20
C ALA A 133 -0.08 5.35 -24.80
N SER A 134 1.12 5.07 -24.33
CA SER A 134 1.92 3.92 -24.78
C SER A 134 1.31 2.59 -24.34
N PHE A 135 0.87 2.47 -23.07
CA PHE A 135 0.19 1.27 -22.58
C PHE A 135 -1.16 1.05 -23.26
N GLU A 136 -1.94 2.10 -23.50
CA GLU A 136 -3.18 2.02 -24.30
C GLU A 136 -2.87 1.62 -25.75
N GLY A 137 -1.78 2.11 -26.32
CA GLY A 137 -1.27 1.72 -27.64
C GLY A 137 -0.97 0.23 -27.74
N ALA A 138 -0.26 -0.33 -26.75
CA ALA A 138 0.00 -1.78 -26.67
C ALA A 138 -1.29 -2.60 -26.67
N LEU A 139 -2.28 -2.17 -25.87
CA LEU A 139 -3.57 -2.88 -25.73
C LEU A 139 -4.48 -2.81 -26.95
N LYS A 140 -4.25 -1.88 -27.89
CA LYS A 140 -4.95 -1.86 -29.19
C LYS A 140 -4.53 -3.03 -30.09
N HIS A 141 -3.32 -3.55 -29.89
CA HIS A 141 -2.77 -4.64 -30.70
C HIS A 141 -2.89 -5.98 -29.99
N GLU A 142 -2.51 -6.05 -28.72
CA GLU A 142 -2.56 -7.28 -27.94
C GLU A 142 -2.86 -7.00 -26.47
N ARG A 143 -3.86 -7.71 -25.92
CA ARG A 143 -4.15 -7.68 -24.50
C ARG A 143 -3.02 -8.34 -23.72
N ASN A 144 -2.35 -7.61 -22.85
CA ASN A 144 -1.19 -8.11 -22.13
C ASN A 144 -1.15 -7.60 -20.68
N ARG A 145 -0.49 -8.38 -19.82
CA ARG A 145 -0.46 -8.17 -18.36
C ARG A 145 0.19 -6.85 -17.97
N LEU A 146 1.32 -6.53 -18.59
CA LEU A 146 2.13 -5.37 -18.24
C LEU A 146 1.35 -4.07 -18.43
N SER A 147 0.77 -3.84 -19.62
CA SER A 147 -0.03 -2.63 -19.85
C SER A 147 -1.19 -2.52 -18.88
N LEU A 148 -1.89 -3.63 -18.58
CA LEU A 148 -3.03 -3.64 -17.66
C LEU A 148 -2.63 -3.27 -16.23
N ARG A 149 -1.51 -3.82 -15.74
CA ARG A 149 -0.94 -3.45 -14.44
C ARG A 149 -0.58 -1.97 -14.40
N CYS A 150 0.14 -1.47 -15.39
CA CYS A 150 0.57 -0.07 -15.44
C CYS A 150 -0.62 0.90 -15.54
N LEU A 151 -1.63 0.59 -16.35
CA LEU A 151 -2.86 1.39 -16.41
C LEU A 151 -3.62 1.35 -15.09
N SER A 152 -3.70 0.19 -14.43
CA SER A 152 -4.27 0.11 -13.08
C SER A 152 -3.56 1.07 -12.13
N ILE A 153 -2.22 1.11 -12.13
CA ILE A 153 -1.41 2.01 -11.29
C ILE A 153 -1.68 3.49 -11.62
N ILE A 154 -1.62 3.85 -12.91
CA ILE A 154 -1.87 5.23 -13.38
C ILE A 154 -3.26 5.71 -12.96
N LEU A 155 -4.29 4.89 -13.10
CA LEU A 155 -5.66 5.25 -12.72
C LEU A 155 -5.79 5.54 -11.21
N ARG A 156 -5.06 4.82 -10.34
CA ARG A 156 -5.04 5.13 -8.90
C ARG A 156 -4.33 6.45 -8.62
N GLN A 157 -3.20 6.69 -9.27
CA GLN A 157 -2.47 7.95 -9.13
C GLN A 157 -3.32 9.14 -9.59
N GLU A 158 -3.99 9.03 -10.74
CA GLU A 158 -4.89 10.07 -11.27
C GLU A 158 -6.08 10.34 -10.34
N SER A 159 -6.57 9.32 -9.61
CA SER A 159 -7.72 9.46 -8.70
C SER A 159 -7.47 10.42 -7.53
N GLY A 160 -6.22 10.57 -7.09
CA GLY A 160 -5.85 11.41 -5.93
C GLY A 160 -6.18 12.89 -6.10
N ASN A 161 -6.23 13.37 -7.35
CA ASN A 161 -6.43 14.78 -7.71
C ASN A 161 -7.85 15.09 -8.21
N ARG A 162 -8.78 14.13 -8.10
CA ARG A 162 -10.14 14.24 -8.67
C ARG A 162 -11.21 14.42 -7.60
N LYS A 163 -12.37 14.93 -8.02
CA LYS A 163 -13.57 14.94 -7.16
C LYS A 163 -13.96 13.50 -6.84
N ARG A 164 -14.62 13.28 -5.69
CA ARG A 164 -14.93 11.94 -5.18
C ARG A 164 -15.62 11.01 -6.19
N ASN A 165 -16.58 11.51 -6.96
CA ASN A 165 -17.31 10.70 -7.94
C ASN A 165 -16.41 10.26 -9.10
N GLU A 166 -15.59 11.16 -9.63
CA GLU A 166 -14.62 10.86 -10.69
C GLU A 166 -13.53 9.90 -10.17
N ALA A 167 -13.02 10.14 -8.96
CA ALA A 167 -12.05 9.27 -8.30
C ALA A 167 -12.61 7.85 -8.12
N THR A 168 -13.90 7.72 -7.76
CA THR A 168 -14.57 6.42 -7.61
C THR A 168 -14.58 5.64 -8.92
N ALA A 169 -14.97 6.28 -10.03
CA ALA A 169 -14.99 5.63 -11.34
C ALA A 169 -13.59 5.17 -11.78
N LEU A 170 -12.56 6.00 -11.57
CA LEU A 170 -11.17 5.65 -11.87
C LEU A 170 -10.68 4.46 -11.05
N LEU A 171 -11.00 4.40 -9.76
CA LEU A 171 -10.59 3.31 -8.88
C LEU A 171 -11.30 1.99 -9.20
N LEU A 172 -12.58 2.02 -9.53
CA LEU A 172 -13.30 0.82 -10.00
C LEU A 172 -12.67 0.30 -11.29
N ASN A 173 -12.35 1.19 -12.24
CA ASN A 173 -11.66 0.79 -13.47
C ASN A 173 -10.24 0.25 -13.19
N SER A 174 -9.51 0.85 -12.24
CA SER A 174 -8.20 0.35 -11.81
C SER A 174 -8.27 -1.09 -11.28
N VAL A 175 -9.31 -1.42 -10.51
CA VAL A 175 -9.55 -2.77 -10.00
C VAL A 175 -9.84 -3.74 -11.15
N GLU A 176 -10.67 -3.35 -12.13
CA GLU A 176 -10.99 -4.21 -13.28
C GLU A 176 -9.75 -4.47 -14.15
N MET A 177 -8.92 -3.46 -14.44
CA MET A 177 -7.65 -3.66 -15.16
C MET A 177 -6.71 -4.62 -14.41
N ALA A 178 -6.62 -4.50 -13.07
CA ALA A 178 -5.77 -5.38 -12.28
C ALA A 178 -6.29 -6.82 -12.21
N LYS A 179 -7.62 -7.02 -12.09
CA LYS A 179 -8.25 -8.35 -12.16
C LYS A 179 -7.99 -9.02 -13.50
N GLU A 180 -8.08 -8.25 -14.58
CA GLU A 180 -7.82 -8.77 -15.91
C GLU A 180 -6.35 -9.16 -16.10
N ALA A 181 -5.41 -8.36 -15.57
CA ALA A 181 -3.99 -8.73 -15.58
C ALA A 181 -3.73 -10.07 -14.87
N VAL A 182 -4.37 -10.29 -13.72
CA VAL A 182 -4.34 -11.57 -12.99
C VAL A 182 -4.99 -12.70 -13.80
N ALA A 183 -6.11 -12.44 -14.49
CA ALA A 183 -6.81 -13.46 -15.28
C ALA A 183 -5.96 -13.95 -16.47
N LEU A 184 -5.10 -13.11 -17.04
CA LEU A 184 -4.16 -13.50 -18.09
C LEU A 184 -3.01 -14.39 -17.57
N ASP A 185 -2.64 -14.28 -16.29
CA ASP A 185 -1.72 -15.21 -15.64
C ASP A 185 -1.86 -15.18 -14.11
N ILE A 186 -2.51 -16.22 -13.59
CA ILE A 186 -2.76 -16.36 -12.16
C ILE A 186 -1.50 -16.62 -11.35
N LYS A 187 -0.36 -16.91 -11.98
CA LYS A 187 0.94 -17.13 -11.31
C LYS A 187 1.79 -15.85 -11.25
N ASP A 188 1.42 -14.80 -11.96
CA ASP A 188 2.14 -13.52 -11.92
C ASP A 188 1.84 -12.78 -10.60
N GLY A 189 2.77 -12.85 -9.65
CA GLY A 189 2.60 -12.23 -8.35
C GLY A 189 2.61 -10.71 -8.41
N THR A 190 3.24 -10.11 -9.43
CA THR A 190 3.20 -8.65 -9.62
C THR A 190 1.79 -8.21 -10.00
N SER A 191 1.07 -8.99 -10.83
CA SER A 191 -0.36 -8.73 -11.10
C SER A 191 -1.21 -8.82 -9.83
N TRP A 192 -0.98 -9.83 -8.99
CA TRP A 192 -1.67 -9.94 -7.70
C TRP A 192 -1.35 -8.80 -6.74
N MET A 193 -0.09 -8.34 -6.69
CA MET A 193 0.30 -7.19 -5.88
C MET A 193 -0.42 -5.91 -6.34
N VAL A 194 -0.48 -5.67 -7.65
CA VAL A 194 -1.20 -4.52 -8.22
C VAL A 194 -2.70 -4.60 -7.93
N LEU A 195 -3.29 -5.79 -7.96
CA LEU A 195 -4.68 -6.00 -7.56
C LEU A 195 -4.91 -5.72 -6.06
N GLY A 196 -3.98 -6.15 -5.19
CA GLY A 196 -3.99 -5.80 -3.77
C GLY A 196 -3.98 -4.29 -3.55
N ASN A 197 -3.09 -3.58 -4.24
CA ASN A 197 -3.00 -2.11 -4.19
C ASN A 197 -4.28 -1.44 -4.72
N ALA A 198 -4.93 -2.01 -5.73
CA ALA A 198 -6.20 -1.51 -6.24
C ALA A 198 -7.35 -1.66 -5.23
N TYR A 199 -7.46 -2.81 -4.58
CA TYR A 199 -8.42 -2.99 -3.48
C TYR A 199 -8.11 -2.08 -2.29
N LEU A 200 -6.84 -1.84 -1.99
CA LEU A 200 -6.42 -0.91 -0.93
C LEU A 200 -6.95 0.51 -1.20
N CYS A 201 -6.71 1.04 -2.39
CA CYS A 201 -7.21 2.36 -2.78
C CYS A 201 -8.74 2.42 -2.83
N GLN A 202 -9.39 1.35 -3.32
CA GLN A 202 -10.86 1.23 -3.31
C GLN A 202 -11.41 1.33 -1.88
N PHE A 203 -10.81 0.59 -0.93
CA PHE A 203 -11.23 0.59 0.46
C PHE A 203 -11.17 1.99 1.09
N PHE A 204 -10.05 2.71 0.92
CA PHE A 204 -9.86 4.01 1.57
C PHE A 204 -10.59 5.18 0.88
N THR A 205 -10.88 5.08 -0.42
CA THR A 205 -11.44 6.20 -1.19
C THR A 205 -12.92 6.04 -1.51
N VAL A 206 -13.34 4.82 -1.86
CA VAL A 206 -14.71 4.53 -2.29
C VAL A 206 -15.57 4.22 -1.07
N SER A 207 -15.28 3.10 -0.42
CA SER A 207 -16.02 2.59 0.74
C SER A 207 -15.15 1.67 1.57
N GLN A 208 -15.11 1.91 2.89
CA GLN A 208 -14.39 1.09 3.85
C GLN A 208 -15.15 -0.21 4.19
N ASP A 209 -15.47 -0.99 3.17
CA ASP A 209 -16.10 -2.31 3.31
C ASP A 209 -15.06 -3.36 3.73
N PRO A 210 -15.21 -4.01 4.90
CA PRO A 210 -14.29 -5.06 5.36
C PRO A 210 -14.08 -6.19 4.34
N ALA A 211 -15.05 -6.49 3.47
CA ALA A 211 -14.87 -7.50 2.42
C ALA A 211 -13.79 -7.10 1.41
N THR A 212 -13.70 -5.81 1.06
CA THR A 212 -12.67 -5.29 0.15
C THR A 212 -11.27 -5.42 0.76
N LEU A 213 -11.14 -5.18 2.07
CA LEU A 213 -9.84 -5.34 2.75
C LEU A 213 -9.40 -6.80 2.83
N LYS A 214 -10.35 -7.75 3.01
CA LYS A 214 -10.07 -9.19 2.91
C LYS A 214 -9.59 -9.59 1.51
N LEU A 215 -10.18 -9.04 0.46
CA LEU A 215 -9.72 -9.26 -0.93
C LEU A 215 -8.31 -8.71 -1.14
N CYS A 216 -8.01 -7.52 -0.60
CA CYS A 216 -6.67 -6.91 -0.60
C CYS A 216 -5.63 -7.86 0.04
N MET A 217 -5.89 -8.34 1.26
CA MET A 217 -4.99 -9.25 1.97
C MET A 217 -4.83 -10.60 1.25
N SER A 218 -5.91 -11.13 0.66
CA SER A 218 -5.85 -12.33 -0.16
C SER A 218 -4.97 -12.15 -1.40
N ALA A 219 -5.04 -10.99 -2.06
CA ALA A 219 -4.23 -10.68 -3.22
C ALA A 219 -2.74 -10.60 -2.84
N TYR A 220 -2.37 -9.94 -1.74
CA TYR A 220 -0.99 -9.94 -1.26
C TYR A 220 -0.48 -11.34 -0.88
N LYS A 221 -1.35 -12.19 -0.30
CA LYS A 221 -1.00 -13.58 -0.02
C LYS A 221 -0.68 -14.36 -1.29
N GLN A 222 -1.43 -14.16 -2.37
CA GLN A 222 -1.15 -14.77 -3.67
C GLN A 222 0.13 -14.20 -4.31
N ALA A 223 0.33 -12.89 -4.23
CA ALA A 223 1.54 -12.23 -4.72
C ALA A 223 2.81 -12.81 -4.12
N TRP A 224 2.79 -13.10 -2.81
CA TRP A 224 3.93 -13.66 -2.08
C TRP A 224 4.40 -15.05 -2.58
N LEU A 225 3.55 -15.79 -3.30
CA LEU A 225 3.91 -17.11 -3.86
C LEU A 225 4.86 -17.01 -5.05
N ASP A 226 4.96 -15.84 -5.70
CA ASP A 226 5.88 -15.57 -6.80
C ASP A 226 7.20 -15.00 -6.27
N PRO A 227 8.36 -15.64 -6.54
CA PRO A 227 9.67 -15.12 -6.16
C PRO A 227 9.95 -13.68 -6.60
N VAL A 228 9.44 -13.27 -7.77
CA VAL A 228 9.65 -11.90 -8.29
C VAL A 228 8.94 -10.89 -7.40
N ALA A 229 7.66 -11.10 -7.10
CA ALA A 229 6.89 -10.20 -6.25
C ALA A 229 7.34 -10.25 -4.79
N ARG A 230 7.76 -11.41 -4.29
CA ARG A 230 8.34 -11.59 -2.96
C ARG A 230 9.64 -10.80 -2.76
N GLY A 231 10.36 -10.49 -3.83
CA GLY A 231 11.55 -9.62 -3.83
C GLY A 231 11.25 -8.12 -3.95
N GLN A 232 9.97 -7.70 -4.02
CA GLN A 232 9.58 -6.29 -4.14
C GLN A 232 9.26 -5.69 -2.76
N PRO A 233 9.93 -4.58 -2.37
CA PRO A 233 9.70 -3.94 -1.07
C PRO A 233 8.27 -3.39 -0.91
N ASP A 234 7.67 -2.92 -2.01
CA ASP A 234 6.31 -2.39 -2.09
C ASP A 234 5.23 -3.36 -1.58
N LEU A 235 5.40 -4.66 -1.83
CA LEU A 235 4.47 -5.69 -1.36
C LEU A 235 4.34 -5.63 0.16
N TYR A 236 5.47 -5.61 0.86
CA TYR A 236 5.51 -5.62 2.32
C TYR A 236 5.09 -4.28 2.90
N TYR A 237 5.53 -3.18 2.31
CA TYR A 237 5.09 -1.85 2.76
C TYR A 237 3.57 -1.69 2.68
N ASN A 238 2.97 -1.98 1.51
CA ASN A 238 1.52 -1.83 1.34
C ASN A 238 0.73 -2.82 2.22
N LYS A 239 1.23 -4.04 2.41
CA LYS A 239 0.67 -5.01 3.37
C LYS A 239 0.78 -4.50 4.82
N GLY A 240 1.92 -3.92 5.20
CA GLY A 240 2.15 -3.33 6.52
C GLY A 240 1.19 -2.18 6.83
N ILE A 241 0.87 -1.35 5.83
CA ILE A 241 -0.14 -0.30 5.95
C ILE A 241 -1.54 -0.87 6.25
N VAL A 242 -1.93 -1.98 5.60
CA VAL A 242 -3.20 -2.66 5.89
C VAL A 242 -3.21 -3.22 7.31
N LEU A 243 -2.16 -3.95 7.68
CA LEU A 243 -2.03 -4.55 9.01
C LEU A 243 -2.06 -3.50 10.12
N LYS A 244 -1.36 -2.37 9.93
CA LYS A 244 -1.41 -1.20 10.83
C LYS A 244 -2.83 -0.65 10.93
N TYR A 245 -3.56 -0.55 9.83
CA TYR A 245 -4.96 -0.10 9.86
C TYR A 245 -5.86 -1.10 10.59
N GLU A 246 -5.63 -2.40 10.48
CA GLU A 246 -6.38 -3.45 11.18
C GLU A 246 -5.94 -3.66 12.65
N GLU A 247 -4.97 -2.87 13.14
CA GLU A 247 -4.35 -2.99 14.48
C GLU A 247 -3.60 -4.30 14.72
N ILE A 248 -3.10 -4.93 13.64
CA ILE A 248 -2.19 -6.08 13.72
C ILE A 248 -0.76 -5.54 13.70
N TYR A 249 -0.36 -4.96 14.83
CA TYR A 249 0.80 -4.07 14.90
C TYR A 249 2.16 -4.77 14.82
N ASP A 250 2.29 -5.97 15.36
CA ASP A 250 3.50 -6.78 15.30
C ASP A 250 3.82 -7.20 13.85
N GLU A 251 2.83 -7.75 13.13
CA GLU A 251 3.01 -8.09 11.73
C GLU A 251 3.27 -6.83 10.88
N ALA A 252 2.60 -5.70 11.18
CA ALA A 252 2.86 -4.44 10.49
C ALA A 252 4.32 -3.98 10.63
N LEU A 253 4.87 -4.01 11.85
CA LEU A 253 6.27 -3.69 12.11
C LEU A 253 7.24 -4.62 11.36
N GLN A 254 6.97 -5.93 11.35
CA GLN A 254 7.78 -6.91 10.61
C GLN A 254 7.76 -6.65 9.10
N ASN A 255 6.60 -6.30 8.54
CA ASN A 255 6.48 -6.00 7.11
C ASN A 255 7.22 -4.71 6.74
N PHE A 256 7.15 -3.66 7.56
CA PHE A 256 7.95 -2.46 7.32
C PHE A 256 9.45 -2.72 7.46
N ASP A 257 9.86 -3.50 8.46
CA ASP A 257 11.27 -3.90 8.63
C ASP A 257 11.79 -4.70 7.44
N HIS A 258 10.99 -5.66 6.94
CA HIS A 258 11.35 -6.43 5.76
C HIS A 258 11.43 -5.56 4.49
N ALA A 259 10.52 -4.61 4.31
CA ALA A 259 10.61 -3.63 3.22
C ALA A 259 11.91 -2.79 3.30
N CYS A 260 12.31 -2.35 4.51
CA CYS A 260 13.61 -1.67 4.72
C CYS A 260 14.81 -2.55 4.34
N ARG A 261 14.74 -3.87 4.58
CA ARG A 261 15.84 -4.78 4.24
C ARG A 261 15.93 -5.04 2.73
N LEU A 262 14.81 -5.04 2.02
CA LEU A 262 14.75 -5.18 0.57
C LEU A 262 15.21 -3.92 -0.17
N ASP A 263 14.89 -2.73 0.36
CA ASP A 263 15.42 -1.46 -0.13
C ASP A 263 15.83 -0.53 1.03
N PRO A 264 17.09 -0.61 1.47
CA PRO A 264 17.60 0.22 2.57
C PRO A 264 17.63 1.72 2.31
N ARG A 265 17.49 2.14 1.04
CA ARG A 265 17.47 3.57 0.67
C ARG A 265 16.05 4.11 0.58
N TRP A 266 15.03 3.26 0.69
CA TRP A 266 13.64 3.65 0.66
C TRP A 266 13.18 4.09 2.05
N GLU A 267 13.07 5.40 2.24
CA GLU A 267 12.71 6.04 3.51
C GLU A 267 11.30 5.74 4.07
N PRO A 268 10.22 5.65 3.25
CA PRO A 268 8.85 5.53 3.78
C PRO A 268 8.62 4.33 4.71
N PRO A 269 9.08 3.09 4.43
CA PRO A 269 8.96 2.00 5.40
C PRO A 269 9.71 2.27 6.70
N GLN A 270 10.90 2.87 6.65
CA GLN A 270 11.66 3.19 7.87
C GLN A 270 10.92 4.23 8.72
N SER A 271 10.37 5.26 8.07
CA SER A 271 9.54 6.27 8.71
C SER A 271 8.31 5.64 9.37
N GLU A 272 7.56 4.82 8.64
CA GLU A 272 6.35 4.16 9.16
C GLU A 272 6.66 3.18 10.30
N ARG A 273 7.74 2.40 10.20
CA ARG A 273 8.22 1.50 11.26
C ARG A 273 8.53 2.27 12.54
N THR A 274 9.30 3.35 12.43
CA THR A 274 9.71 4.18 13.58
C THR A 274 8.49 4.85 14.22
N LYS A 275 7.60 5.43 13.40
CA LYS A 275 6.35 6.04 13.87
C LYS A 275 5.47 5.05 14.60
N LEU A 276 5.31 3.84 14.05
CA LEU A 276 4.51 2.80 14.67
C LEU A 276 5.12 2.31 15.99
N ALA A 277 6.43 2.07 16.04
CA ALA A 277 7.11 1.65 17.27
C ALA A 277 6.96 2.69 18.40
N ASN A 278 7.14 3.98 18.07
CA ASN A 278 6.93 5.07 19.03
C ASN A 278 5.47 5.15 19.48
N TYR A 279 4.52 5.08 18.55
CA TYR A 279 3.09 5.07 18.86
C TYR A 279 2.73 3.94 19.84
N LEU A 280 3.23 2.72 19.65
CA LEU A 280 2.95 1.59 20.52
C LEU A 280 3.58 1.75 21.90
N LYS A 281 4.82 2.26 21.96
CA LYS A 281 5.49 2.60 23.22
C LYS A 281 4.69 3.64 24.00
N ASP A 282 4.29 4.71 23.36
CA ASP A 282 3.54 5.81 23.98
C ASP A 282 2.14 5.35 24.41
N THR A 283 1.49 4.50 23.61
CA THR A 283 0.19 3.88 23.95
C THR A 283 0.30 3.00 25.18
N ASN A 284 1.30 2.12 25.20
CA ASN A 284 1.58 1.23 26.31
C ASN A 284 1.87 2.03 27.59
N GLU A 285 2.68 3.08 27.51
CA GLU A 285 2.96 3.97 28.64
C GLU A 285 1.71 4.72 29.12
N MET A 286 0.90 5.27 28.20
CA MET A 286 -0.34 5.97 28.53
C MET A 286 -1.32 5.07 29.28
N VAL A 287 -1.51 3.83 28.81
CA VAL A 287 -2.40 2.87 29.46
C VAL A 287 -1.85 2.46 30.83
N ARG A 288 -0.58 2.03 30.89
CA ARG A 288 0.08 1.58 32.13
C ARG A 288 0.11 2.64 33.22
N THR A 289 0.34 3.90 32.85
CA THR A 289 0.42 5.02 33.79
C THR A 289 -0.90 5.75 34.00
N ARG A 290 -1.98 5.32 33.30
CA ARG A 290 -3.30 5.96 33.33
C ARG A 290 -3.21 7.46 33.01
N GLY A 291 -2.47 7.79 31.94
CA GLY A 291 -2.20 9.17 31.53
C GLY A 291 -1.34 9.96 32.53
N LYS A 292 -0.53 9.27 33.35
CA LYS A 292 0.30 9.84 34.43
C LYS A 292 -0.52 10.61 35.49
N LEU A 293 -1.82 10.32 35.62
CA LEU A 293 -2.68 10.94 36.62
C LEU A 293 -2.51 10.28 37.98
N LYS A 294 -2.44 11.08 39.04
CA LYS A 294 -2.39 10.59 40.42
C LYS A 294 -3.69 9.86 40.79
N THR A 295 -3.60 8.80 41.59
CA THR A 295 -4.75 7.99 42.04
C THR A 295 -5.90 8.84 42.61
N LYS A 296 -5.60 9.83 43.47
CA LYS A 296 -6.62 10.75 44.01
C LYS A 296 -7.42 11.47 42.91
N ARG A 297 -6.75 11.90 41.83
CA ARG A 297 -7.41 12.57 40.70
C ARG A 297 -8.25 11.60 39.88
N LEU A 298 -7.75 10.38 39.66
CA LEU A 298 -8.50 9.32 38.97
C LEU A 298 -9.80 9.00 39.72
N THR A 299 -9.71 8.78 41.04
CA THR A 299 -10.88 8.51 41.88
C THR A 299 -11.90 9.65 41.82
N GLN A 300 -11.46 10.92 41.85
CA GLN A 300 -12.35 12.08 41.69
C GLN A 300 -13.05 12.12 40.33
N LEU A 301 -12.33 11.84 39.24
CA LEU A 301 -12.91 11.83 37.89
C LEU A 301 -14.00 10.76 37.75
N VAL A 302 -13.71 9.57 38.28
CA VAL A 302 -14.59 8.40 38.26
C VAL A 302 -15.82 8.61 39.15
N GLN A 303 -15.65 9.12 40.37
CA GLN A 303 -16.76 9.44 41.27
C GLN A 303 -17.69 10.51 40.70
N GLY A 304 -17.16 11.42 39.87
CA GLY A 304 -17.95 12.43 39.16
C GLY A 304 -18.68 11.92 37.92
N MET A 305 -18.64 10.62 37.58
CA MET A 305 -19.39 10.07 36.44
C MET A 305 -20.88 9.95 36.78
N ASP A 306 -21.72 10.68 36.05
CA ASP A 306 -23.18 10.57 36.16
C ASP A 306 -23.71 9.54 35.15
N LYS A 307 -24.62 8.66 35.59
CA LYS A 307 -25.32 7.70 34.71
C LYS A 307 -26.08 8.38 33.58
N LYS A 308 -26.47 9.65 33.73
CA LYS A 308 -27.05 10.46 32.64
C LYS A 308 -26.12 10.58 31.42
N MET A 309 -24.82 10.36 31.58
CA MET A 309 -23.85 10.37 30.48
C MET A 309 -23.99 9.15 29.55
N LEU A 310 -24.73 8.11 29.96
CA LEU A 310 -25.18 7.05 29.04
C LEU A 310 -26.04 7.62 27.91
N GLY A 311 -26.75 8.72 28.17
CA GLY A 311 -27.49 9.48 27.16
C GLY A 311 -28.41 8.59 26.34
N ALA A 312 -28.17 8.57 25.03
CA ALA A 312 -28.95 7.75 24.11
C ALA A 312 -28.80 6.24 24.32
N TYR A 313 -27.84 5.75 25.12
CA TYR A 313 -27.61 4.33 25.40
C TYR A 313 -28.05 3.93 26.81
N SER A 314 -29.07 4.60 27.33
CA SER A 314 -29.65 4.26 28.63
C SER A 314 -30.38 2.91 28.56
N PRO A 315 -30.56 2.18 29.67
CA PRO A 315 -31.16 0.85 29.65
C PRO A 315 -32.57 0.78 29.05
N ASP A 316 -33.34 1.87 29.12
CA ASP A 316 -34.73 1.95 28.66
C ASP A 316 -34.88 2.31 27.17
N THR A 317 -33.77 2.33 26.41
CA THR A 317 -33.78 2.65 24.98
C THR A 317 -33.43 1.45 24.10
N PHE A 318 -34.12 1.36 22.97
CA PHE A 318 -33.90 0.31 21.98
C PHE A 318 -33.00 0.78 20.85
N HIS A 319 -32.08 -0.08 20.43
CA HIS A 319 -31.09 0.22 19.41
C HIS A 319 -31.08 -0.81 18.28
N THR A 320 -30.58 -0.37 17.12
CA THR A 320 -30.31 -1.26 15.99
C THR A 320 -28.81 -1.31 15.76
N PHE A 321 -28.24 -2.51 15.80
CA PHE A 321 -26.83 -2.78 15.53
C PHE A 321 -26.72 -3.80 14.39
N GLY A 322 -26.36 -3.32 13.19
CA GLY A 322 -26.34 -4.16 12.00
C GLY A 322 -27.73 -4.73 11.70
N SER A 323 -27.85 -6.06 11.67
CA SER A 323 -29.12 -6.77 11.48
C SER A 323 -29.96 -6.93 12.76
N ARG A 324 -29.37 -6.71 13.94
CA ARG A 324 -30.04 -6.87 15.24
C ARG A 324 -30.86 -5.63 15.55
N ARG A 325 -32.17 -5.79 15.72
CA ARG A 325 -33.11 -4.73 16.12
C ARG A 325 -33.48 -4.87 17.59
N ASP A 326 -34.00 -3.80 18.16
CA ASP A 326 -34.53 -3.74 19.53
C ASP A 326 -33.53 -4.21 20.61
N VAL A 327 -32.25 -3.90 20.40
CA VAL A 327 -31.17 -4.23 21.34
C VAL A 327 -31.18 -3.25 22.51
N THR A 328 -31.30 -3.77 23.72
CA THR A 328 -31.08 -3.04 24.97
C THR A 328 -29.62 -3.15 25.39
N LEU A 329 -29.08 -2.09 26.00
CA LEU A 329 -27.69 -2.06 26.45
C LEU A 329 -27.59 -2.10 27.97
N GLU A 330 -26.78 -3.04 28.47
CA GLU A 330 -26.44 -3.14 29.88
C GLU A 330 -25.07 -2.50 30.14
N GLN A 331 -24.99 -1.62 31.14
CA GLN A 331 -23.72 -1.02 31.52
C GLN A 331 -22.76 -2.09 32.04
N CYS A 332 -21.56 -2.16 31.44
CA CYS A 332 -20.49 -3.08 31.81
C CYS A 332 -19.27 -2.30 32.28
N ARG A 333 -18.52 -2.89 33.22
CA ARG A 333 -17.19 -2.39 33.62
C ARG A 333 -16.13 -2.83 32.62
N LEU A 334 -15.07 -2.03 32.51
CA LEU A 334 -13.93 -2.28 31.63
C LEU A 334 -13.19 -3.57 31.97
N ASP A 335 -13.08 -3.94 33.25
CA ASP A 335 -12.45 -5.19 33.67
C ASP A 335 -13.27 -6.46 33.36
N ASN A 336 -14.56 -6.31 33.10
CA ASN A 336 -15.48 -7.40 32.74
C ASN A 336 -15.62 -7.61 31.23
N LEU A 337 -14.98 -6.77 30.40
CA LEU A 337 -14.98 -6.96 28.95
C LEU A 337 -14.17 -8.21 28.56
N VAL A 338 -14.70 -8.95 27.60
CA VAL A 338 -14.02 -10.10 26.97
C VAL A 338 -13.43 -9.72 25.62
N GLU A 339 -12.43 -10.48 25.16
CA GLU A 339 -11.82 -10.33 23.84
C GLU A 339 -12.87 -10.41 22.73
N GLY A 340 -12.81 -9.50 21.75
CA GLY A 340 -13.79 -9.40 20.68
C GLY A 340 -14.97 -8.48 21.00
N VAL A 341 -16.10 -8.70 20.33
CA VAL A 341 -17.28 -7.84 20.42
C VAL A 341 -18.09 -8.18 21.67
N ASN A 342 -18.34 -7.18 22.52
CA ASN A 342 -19.16 -7.32 23.73
C ASN A 342 -20.61 -6.90 23.43
N GLU A 343 -21.37 -7.79 22.80
CA GLU A 343 -22.75 -7.53 22.37
C GLU A 343 -23.69 -7.18 23.53
N GLY A 344 -24.62 -6.24 23.30
CA GLY A 344 -25.58 -5.81 24.33
C GLY A 344 -24.97 -5.09 25.53
N LYS A 345 -23.66 -4.79 25.51
CA LYS A 345 -22.97 -4.07 26.59
C LYS A 345 -22.67 -2.63 26.19
N VAL A 346 -22.63 -1.75 27.17
CA VAL A 346 -22.16 -0.35 27.01
C VAL A 346 -21.16 -0.02 28.10
N VAL A 347 -20.07 0.65 27.76
CA VAL A 347 -19.09 1.14 28.74
C VAL A 347 -19.18 2.65 28.85
N LEU A 348 -19.00 3.15 30.07
CA LEU A 348 -18.89 4.56 30.40
C LEU A 348 -17.55 4.78 31.12
N GLY A 349 -16.70 5.63 30.57
CA GLY A 349 -15.38 5.92 31.14
C GLY A 349 -15.01 7.39 31.06
N ARG A 350 -13.97 7.76 31.81
CA ARG A 350 -13.34 9.08 31.80
C ARG A 350 -12.06 9.06 30.99
N VAL A 351 -11.88 10.05 30.12
CA VAL A 351 -10.62 10.22 29.39
C VAL A 351 -9.51 10.64 30.34
N VAL A 352 -8.38 9.94 30.30
CA VAL A 352 -7.22 10.18 31.18
C VAL A 352 -5.96 10.62 30.43
N GLY A 353 -5.91 10.42 29.12
CA GLY A 353 -4.79 10.84 28.26
C GLY A 353 -5.13 10.63 26.79
N SER A 354 -4.36 11.26 25.92
CA SER A 354 -4.48 11.14 24.47
C SER A 354 -3.11 11.11 23.82
N ILE A 355 -3.00 10.43 22.67
CA ILE A 355 -1.79 10.40 21.85
C ILE A 355 -2.00 11.31 20.66
N HIS A 356 -1.04 12.20 20.44
CA HIS A 356 -0.98 12.96 19.21
C HIS A 356 -0.34 12.10 18.12
N ASN A 357 -1.04 11.94 17.00
CA ASN A 357 -0.56 11.20 15.84
C ASN A 357 -0.46 12.16 14.66
N GLU A 358 0.71 12.26 14.01
CA GLU A 358 0.96 13.15 12.87
C GLU A 358 -0.05 12.93 11.74
N ASN A 359 -0.49 11.68 11.52
CA ASN A 359 -1.43 11.35 10.45
C ASN A 359 -2.90 11.49 10.88
N ALA A 360 -3.18 12.03 12.07
CA ALA A 360 -4.50 12.26 12.70
C ALA A 360 -5.42 11.01 12.86
N VAL A 361 -5.03 9.85 12.33
CA VAL A 361 -5.85 8.62 12.33
C VAL A 361 -5.03 7.41 12.81
N PRO A 362 -5.54 6.62 13.77
CA PRO A 362 -6.74 6.89 14.56
C PRO A 362 -6.51 8.00 15.59
N PHE A 363 -7.58 8.70 15.98
CA PHE A 363 -7.55 9.50 17.21
C PHE A 363 -7.52 8.51 18.39
N THR A 364 -6.45 8.59 19.19
CA THR A 364 -6.15 7.59 20.22
C THR A 364 -6.15 8.23 21.60
N PHE A 365 -6.93 7.67 22.52
CA PHE A 365 -7.00 8.14 23.91
C PHE A 365 -7.22 6.99 24.88
N ALA A 366 -6.92 7.19 26.16
CA ALA A 366 -7.19 6.21 27.20
C ALA A 366 -8.40 6.61 28.03
N ILE A 367 -9.21 5.61 28.41
CA ILE A 367 -10.32 5.76 29.35
C ILE A 367 -10.12 4.91 30.60
N VAL A 368 -10.68 5.37 31.71
CA VAL A 368 -10.81 4.61 32.97
C VAL A 368 -12.26 4.62 33.45
N ASP A 369 -12.66 3.57 34.17
CA ASP A 369 -13.97 3.49 34.82
C ASP A 369 -13.84 3.27 36.33
N GLU A 370 -14.93 2.86 36.98
CA GLU A 370 -14.99 2.55 38.42
C GLU A 370 -14.07 1.42 38.88
N SER A 371 -13.66 0.52 37.98
CA SER A 371 -12.68 -0.51 38.27
C SER A 371 -11.24 0.03 38.32
N LEU A 372 -11.02 1.29 37.89
CA LEU A 372 -9.71 1.87 37.62
C LEU A 372 -8.88 1.12 36.58
N THR A 373 -9.50 0.19 35.83
CA THR A 373 -8.92 -0.41 34.64
C THR A 373 -8.78 0.67 33.57
N CYS A 374 -7.63 0.70 32.92
CA CYS A 374 -7.31 1.66 31.87
C CYS A 374 -7.27 0.92 30.54
N VAL A 375 -8.01 1.43 29.56
CA VAL A 375 -8.13 0.83 28.23
C VAL A 375 -7.91 1.91 27.19
N CYS A 376 -7.12 1.60 26.16
CA CYS A 376 -6.93 2.46 25.01
C CYS A 376 -8.21 2.46 24.14
N VAL A 377 -8.54 3.57 23.50
CA VAL A 377 -9.63 3.69 22.55
C VAL A 377 -9.06 4.27 21.26
N THR A 378 -9.21 3.53 20.17
CA THR A 378 -8.82 3.96 18.82
C THR A 378 -10.08 4.32 18.04
N VAL A 379 -10.20 5.58 17.64
CA VAL A 379 -11.35 6.06 16.89
C VAL A 379 -10.91 6.47 15.49
N TYR A 380 -11.37 5.70 14.50
CA TYR A 380 -11.17 5.99 13.09
C TYR A 380 -12.29 6.89 12.57
N ASN A 381 -12.05 7.46 11.39
CA ASN A 381 -12.97 8.35 10.70
C ASN A 381 -13.43 9.60 11.48
N TRP A 382 -12.70 10.00 12.52
CA TRP A 382 -12.93 11.25 13.22
C TRP A 382 -12.16 12.37 12.51
N ALA A 383 -12.85 13.46 12.17
CA ALA A 383 -12.27 14.58 11.45
C ALA A 383 -11.08 15.21 12.21
N ASP A 384 -10.09 15.65 11.45
CA ASP A 384 -8.91 16.32 12.00
C ASP A 384 -9.29 17.55 12.86
N GLY A 385 -8.52 17.78 13.92
CA GLY A 385 -8.80 18.79 14.93
C GLY A 385 -10.00 18.50 15.85
N ARG A 386 -10.59 17.29 15.78
CA ARG A 386 -11.63 16.82 16.70
C ARG A 386 -11.11 15.68 17.58
N GLY A 387 -11.77 15.46 18.71
CA GLY A 387 -11.41 14.41 19.65
C GLY A 387 -12.04 14.62 21.01
N ALA A 388 -11.80 13.68 21.91
CA ALA A 388 -12.12 13.79 23.32
C ALA A 388 -10.92 14.35 24.10
N ILE A 389 -11.17 15.11 25.17
CA ILE A 389 -10.13 15.70 26.01
C ILE A 389 -10.12 15.07 27.41
N ILE A 390 -9.02 15.22 28.13
CA ILE A 390 -8.87 14.71 29.50
C ILE A 390 -10.02 15.22 30.39
N GLY A 391 -10.68 14.28 31.05
CA GLY A 391 -11.83 14.54 31.92
C GLY A 391 -13.19 14.34 31.25
N ASP A 392 -13.27 14.26 29.92
CA ASP A 392 -14.54 13.97 29.24
C ASP A 392 -15.09 12.60 29.66
N CYS A 393 -16.42 12.51 29.78
CA CYS A 393 -17.14 11.23 29.84
C CYS A 393 -17.29 10.69 28.42
N VAL A 394 -16.93 9.42 28.22
CA VAL A 394 -17.05 8.75 26.93
C VAL A 394 -17.89 7.49 27.12
N THR A 395 -18.94 7.36 26.29
CA THR A 395 -19.84 6.20 26.28
C THR A 395 -19.68 5.45 24.97
N ILE A 396 -19.38 4.15 25.06
CA ILE A 396 -19.13 3.28 23.90
C ILE A 396 -20.08 2.07 23.95
N PRO A 397 -21.01 1.94 22.99
CA PRO A 397 -21.85 0.75 22.87
C PRO A 397 -21.10 -0.39 22.17
N GLU A 398 -21.43 -1.62 22.53
CA GLU A 398 -20.89 -2.87 21.99
C GLU A 398 -19.37 -2.84 21.74
N PRO A 399 -18.57 -2.51 22.78
CA PRO A 399 -17.13 -2.31 22.60
C PRO A 399 -16.46 -3.59 22.08
N LYS A 400 -15.68 -3.44 21.02
CA LYS A 400 -14.78 -4.49 20.53
C LYS A 400 -13.44 -4.38 21.25
N MET A 401 -13.23 -5.24 22.23
CA MET A 401 -11.99 -5.31 23.00
C MET A 401 -10.92 -6.11 22.25
N ILE A 402 -9.69 -5.61 22.23
CA ILE A 402 -8.54 -6.28 21.62
C ILE A 402 -7.38 -6.24 22.61
N THR A 403 -6.72 -7.38 22.80
CA THR A 403 -5.50 -7.47 23.62
C THR A 403 -4.26 -7.40 22.72
N HIS A 404 -3.45 -6.36 22.90
CA HIS A 404 -2.21 -6.12 22.18
C HIS A 404 -1.03 -6.49 23.07
N LYS A 405 -0.38 -7.63 22.79
CA LYS A 405 0.79 -8.09 23.53
C LYS A 405 1.87 -8.63 22.61
N HIS A 406 3.03 -7.98 22.64
CA HIS A 406 4.18 -8.38 21.83
C HIS A 406 5.49 -7.93 22.47
N GLU A 407 6.53 -8.73 22.28
CA GLU A 407 7.90 -8.45 22.73
C GLU A 407 8.88 -8.86 21.64
N SER A 408 9.60 -7.88 21.09
CA SER A 408 10.70 -8.07 20.13
C SER A 408 11.64 -6.87 20.15
N ASP A 409 12.74 -6.97 19.42
CA ASP A 409 13.69 -5.86 19.21
C ASP A 409 13.04 -4.63 18.55
N LEU A 410 11.94 -4.81 17.82
CA LEU A 410 11.23 -3.73 17.14
C LEU A 410 10.32 -2.94 18.09
N ALA A 411 9.63 -3.63 19.01
CA ALA A 411 8.74 -3.00 19.99
C ALA A 411 8.37 -3.97 21.13
N THR A 412 8.11 -3.41 22.32
CA THR A 412 7.54 -4.14 23.46
C THR A 412 6.32 -3.39 23.99
N TYR A 413 5.17 -4.06 24.05
CA TYR A 413 3.90 -3.48 24.51
C TYR A 413 2.94 -4.55 25.05
N ASP A 414 2.15 -4.18 26.06
CA ASP A 414 1.10 -5.02 26.65
C ASP A 414 -0.05 -4.09 27.10
N PHE A 415 -1.05 -3.91 26.23
CA PHE A 415 -2.22 -3.08 26.54
C PHE A 415 -3.49 -3.61 25.88
N LYS A 416 -4.64 -3.20 26.42
CA LYS A 416 -5.96 -3.49 25.85
C LYS A 416 -6.48 -2.27 25.11
N SER A 417 -7.14 -2.46 23.96
CA SER A 417 -7.81 -1.41 23.21
C SER A 417 -9.28 -1.70 22.92
N ILE A 418 -10.06 -0.64 22.71
CA ILE A 418 -11.40 -0.68 22.12
C ILE A 418 -11.33 0.06 20.79
N ARG A 419 -11.61 -0.66 19.70
CA ARG A 419 -11.61 -0.07 18.36
C ARG A 419 -13.00 0.42 17.95
N LEU A 420 -13.05 1.65 17.46
CA LEU A 420 -14.25 2.26 16.89
C LEU A 420 -13.99 2.75 15.46
N ASN A 421 -14.66 2.14 14.49
CA ASN A 421 -14.58 2.57 13.09
C ASN A 421 -15.47 3.78 12.77
N ASN A 422 -16.52 4.00 13.56
CA ASN A 422 -17.49 5.08 13.34
C ASN A 422 -17.59 5.95 14.60
N PRO A 423 -17.09 7.21 14.56
CA PRO A 423 -17.12 8.09 15.72
C PRO A 423 -18.55 8.46 16.12
N MET A 424 -19.54 8.37 15.21
CA MET A 424 -20.94 8.69 15.52
C MET A 424 -21.60 7.68 16.48
N LEU A 425 -20.95 6.55 16.76
CA LEU A 425 -21.37 5.62 17.81
C LEU A 425 -20.94 6.11 19.20
N LEU A 426 -19.95 7.00 19.28
CA LEU A 426 -19.43 7.55 20.52
C LEU A 426 -20.37 8.63 21.08
N LEU A 427 -20.59 8.63 22.40
CA LEU A 427 -21.07 9.80 23.11
C LEU A 427 -19.92 10.44 23.88
N VAL A 428 -19.76 11.75 23.74
CA VAL A 428 -18.83 12.56 24.53
C VAL A 428 -19.67 13.49 25.40
N ASN A 429 -19.54 13.38 26.71
CA ASN A 429 -20.33 14.09 27.72
C ASN A 429 -21.85 13.95 27.47
N GLY A 430 -22.28 12.72 27.18
CA GLY A 430 -23.68 12.38 26.91
C GLY A 430 -24.21 12.82 25.53
N LYS A 431 -23.40 13.48 24.70
CA LYS A 431 -23.79 13.97 23.37
C LYS A 431 -23.15 13.13 22.27
N ARG A 432 -23.95 12.76 21.27
CA ARG A 432 -23.48 12.00 20.11
C ARG A 432 -22.52 12.82 19.27
N VAL A 433 -21.43 12.22 18.80
CA VAL A 433 -20.53 12.86 17.83
C VAL A 433 -21.32 13.10 16.54
N GLY A 434 -21.34 14.36 16.11
CA GLY A 434 -22.12 14.80 14.95
C GLY A 434 -21.54 14.34 13.62
N ARG A 435 -22.40 14.19 12.61
CA ARG A 435 -22.00 13.81 11.23
C ARG A 435 -20.98 14.76 10.60
N ASN A 436 -20.97 16.02 11.01
CA ASN A 436 -20.00 17.03 10.60
C ASN A 436 -18.57 16.77 11.12
N GLN A 437 -18.40 15.84 12.06
CA GLN A 437 -17.10 15.40 12.57
C GLN A 437 -16.67 14.06 11.98
N PHE A 438 -17.42 13.49 11.04
CA PHE A 438 -17.05 12.28 10.32
C PHE A 438 -16.19 12.64 9.11
N ALA A 439 -15.00 12.05 8.99
CA ALA A 439 -14.15 12.18 7.82
C ALA A 439 -13.49 10.83 7.51
N CYS A 440 -13.64 10.31 6.30
CA CYS A 440 -13.05 9.02 5.94
C CYS A 440 -11.51 9.05 6.11
N THR A 441 -10.94 8.03 6.74
CA THR A 441 -9.51 7.76 6.72
C THR A 441 -9.03 7.68 5.28
N ARG A 442 -7.96 8.42 4.96
CA ARG A 442 -7.31 8.41 3.65
C ARG A 442 -5.95 7.77 3.79
N VAL A 443 -5.66 6.84 2.89
CA VAL A 443 -4.35 6.20 2.75
C VAL A 443 -4.11 6.04 1.25
N THR A 444 -2.86 6.16 0.83
CA THR A 444 -2.42 5.91 -0.55
C THR A 444 -1.52 4.69 -0.57
N SER A 445 -1.65 3.84 -1.59
CA SER A 445 -0.66 2.81 -1.88
C SER A 445 0.57 3.44 -2.55
N THR A 446 1.63 2.64 -2.73
CA THR A 446 2.69 3.01 -3.66
C THR A 446 2.20 2.96 -5.12
N TYR A 447 2.93 3.66 -5.99
CA TYR A 447 2.63 3.79 -7.42
C TYR A 447 3.81 3.35 -8.30
N GLU A 448 4.73 2.55 -7.77
CA GLU A 448 5.91 2.12 -8.52
C GLU A 448 5.55 1.15 -9.67
N LEU A 449 6.24 1.31 -10.81
CA LEU A 449 6.25 0.33 -11.89
C LEU A 449 7.50 -0.55 -11.73
N HIS A 450 7.32 -1.87 -11.63
CA HIS A 450 8.41 -2.84 -11.45
C HIS A 450 8.58 -3.76 -12.66
#